data_AF-A0A7S2GMM3-F1
#
_entry.id   AF-A0A7S2GMM3-F1
#
_cell.length_a   1.000
_cell.length_b   1.000
_cell.length_c   1.000
_cell.angle_alpha   90.00
_cell.angle_beta   90.00
_cell.angle_gamma   90.00
#
_symmetry.space_group_name_H-M   'P 1'
#
loop_
_entity.id
_entity.type
_entity.pdbx_description
1 polymer ?
#
loop_
_entity_poly.entity_id
_entity_poly.type
_entity_poly.pdbx_seq_one_letter_code
_entity_poly.pdbx_strand_id
1 'polypeptide(L)'
;KIRGGQLICSAPGSLGVSDPDQNDAPPATLTLPSPVASARLVRFPECTDLVNVVRPCSESGCKVLAAQMAGRSCGEYCKQSGLVCMGAWEQADGTCSAKEELGCAEVREGSSELICECAMPITDGEPTTTTT
;
A
#
# COMPACT_ATOMS: atom_id res chain seq x y z
N LYS A 1 -24.78 -20.82 36.39
CA LYS A 1 -23.80 -20.45 35.34
C LYS A 1 -24.24 -19.08 34.80
N ILE A 2 -23.36 -18.11 34.91
CA ILE A 2 -23.62 -16.67 35.04
C ILE A 2 -24.06 -16.04 33.71
N ARG A 3 -25.20 -15.33 33.74
CA ARG A 3 -25.65 -14.36 32.73
C ARG A 3 -24.87 -13.06 32.97
N GLY A 4 -23.84 -12.77 32.17
CA GLY A 4 -23.25 -11.43 32.08
C GLY A 4 -24.16 -10.55 31.23
N GLY A 5 -24.47 -9.30 31.57
CA GLY A 5 -23.77 -8.36 32.44
C GLY A 5 -23.68 -7.05 31.65
N GLN A 6 -24.69 -6.20 31.81
CA GLN A 6 -24.82 -4.88 31.21
C GLN A 6 -23.63 -3.99 31.64
N LEU A 7 -22.78 -3.56 30.69
CA LEU A 7 -21.85 -2.46 30.95
C LEU A 7 -22.45 -1.14 30.45
N ILE A 8 -22.75 -0.31 31.44
CA ILE A 8 -23.15 1.09 31.37
C ILE A 8 -21.94 1.95 30.93
N CYS A 9 -22.13 2.78 29.91
CA CYS A 9 -21.19 3.84 29.55
C CYS A 9 -21.52 5.08 30.39
N SER A 10 -20.60 5.50 31.26
CA SER A 10 -20.67 6.76 32.00
C SER A 10 -19.74 7.78 31.33
N ALA A 11 -20.31 8.85 30.78
CA ALA A 11 -19.55 10.02 30.33
C ALA A 11 -19.70 11.15 31.37
N PRO A 12 -18.62 11.77 31.85
CA PRO A 12 -18.70 13.07 32.48
C PRO A 12 -18.60 14.17 31.41
N GLY A 13 -19.51 15.14 31.49
CA GLY A 13 -19.44 16.37 30.70
C GLY A 13 -18.31 17.28 31.15
N SER A 14 -17.87 18.15 30.25
CA SER A 14 -17.14 19.37 30.59
C SER A 14 -17.51 20.47 29.60
N LEU A 15 -18.19 21.48 30.14
CA LEU A 15 -18.41 22.78 29.53
C LEU A 15 -17.06 23.51 29.46
N GLY A 16 -16.74 24.16 28.33
CA GLY A 16 -15.47 24.86 28.16
C GLY A 16 -15.47 25.82 26.96
N VAL A 17 -15.87 27.05 27.27
CA VAL A 17 -15.56 28.39 26.70
C VAL A 17 -15.07 28.54 25.26
N SER A 18 -15.75 29.45 24.56
CA SER A 18 -15.29 30.10 23.33
C SER A 18 -14.28 31.20 23.66
N ASP A 19 -13.13 31.20 22.99
CA ASP A 19 -12.28 32.40 22.87
C ASP A 19 -11.71 32.49 21.43
N PRO A 20 -11.91 33.60 20.72
CA PRO A 20 -11.31 33.87 19.42
C PRO A 20 -10.06 34.74 19.59
N ASP A 21 -8.88 34.14 19.50
CA ASP A 21 -7.64 34.93 19.38
C ASP A 21 -6.93 34.68 18.06
N GLN A 22 -6.48 35.80 17.51
CA GLN A 22 -6.08 36.01 16.14
C GLN A 22 -4.78 35.26 15.83
N ASN A 23 -4.75 34.57 14.69
CA ASN A 23 -3.49 34.12 14.13
C ASN A 23 -3.22 34.93 12.87
N ASP A 24 -2.43 35.98 13.09
CA ASP A 24 -1.74 36.78 12.09
C ASP A 24 -1.08 35.90 11.01
N ALA A 25 -1.36 36.27 9.76
CA ALA A 25 -0.62 35.78 8.62
C ALA A 25 0.83 36.30 8.66
N PRO A 26 1.85 35.49 8.35
CA PRO A 26 3.13 36.03 7.91
C PRO A 26 3.09 36.33 6.41
N PRO A 27 3.43 37.56 5.95
CA PRO A 27 3.88 37.76 4.60
C PRO A 27 5.40 37.60 4.50
N ALA A 28 5.82 37.17 3.31
CA ALA A 28 7.20 37.03 2.83
C ALA A 28 7.95 35.79 3.38
N THR A 29 8.70 35.03 2.58
CA THR A 29 9.40 35.40 1.35
C THR A 29 9.68 34.15 0.53
N LEU A 30 9.47 34.25 -0.79
CA LEU A 30 10.07 33.35 -1.78
C LEU A 30 11.59 33.33 -1.62
N THR A 31 12.15 32.13 -1.70
CA THR A 31 13.40 31.73 -2.38
C THR A 31 14.29 30.88 -1.49
N LEU A 32 14.12 29.56 -1.58
CA LEU A 32 15.27 28.67 -1.45
C LEU A 32 15.87 28.48 -2.85
N PRO A 33 17.18 28.70 -3.05
CA PRO A 33 17.84 28.15 -4.23
C PRO A 33 17.76 26.64 -4.11
N SER A 34 17.04 26.00 -5.04
CA SER A 34 17.07 24.55 -5.19
C SER A 34 18.52 24.14 -5.45
N PRO A 35 19.16 23.30 -4.62
CA PRO A 35 20.32 22.60 -5.08
C PRO A 35 19.84 21.63 -6.16
N VAL A 36 20.09 21.97 -7.43
CA VAL A 36 20.29 20.97 -8.47
C VAL A 36 21.55 20.19 -8.07
N ALA A 37 21.35 19.23 -7.18
CA ALA A 37 22.19 18.07 -7.01
C ALA A 37 21.20 16.92 -7.27
N SER A 38 21.20 16.27 -8.43
CA SER A 38 22.15 15.18 -8.71
C SER A 38 22.55 14.39 -7.47
N ALA A 39 21.63 14.19 -6.52
CA ALA A 39 21.61 12.95 -5.79
C ALA A 39 21.31 11.91 -6.86
N ARG A 40 22.26 11.00 -7.10
CA ARG A 40 21.87 9.71 -7.69
C ARG A 40 20.67 9.28 -6.89
N LEU A 41 19.48 9.25 -7.51
CA LEU A 41 18.33 8.59 -6.94
C LEU A 41 18.89 7.23 -6.57
N VAL A 42 19.13 7.04 -5.27
CA VAL A 42 19.23 5.69 -4.72
C VAL A 42 18.03 5.04 -5.37
N ARG A 43 18.26 4.01 -6.20
CA ARG A 43 17.16 3.25 -6.79
C ARG A 43 16.46 2.65 -5.59
N PHE A 44 15.58 3.44 -4.97
CA PHE A 44 14.48 2.94 -4.21
C PHE A 44 13.88 1.93 -5.15
N PRO A 45 13.71 0.70 -4.70
CA PRO A 45 13.15 -0.31 -5.55
C PRO A 45 11.68 0.04 -5.72
N GLU A 46 11.41 0.92 -6.67
CA GLU A 46 10.07 1.29 -7.06
C GLU A 46 9.52 0.09 -7.81
N CYS A 47 8.28 -0.30 -7.51
CA CYS A 47 7.60 -1.38 -8.22
C CYS A 47 7.14 -0.91 -9.62
N THR A 48 8.06 -0.31 -10.37
CA THR A 48 7.85 0.29 -11.69
C THR A 48 7.94 -0.74 -12.81
N ASP A 49 8.54 -1.91 -12.54
CA ASP A 49 8.71 -3.01 -13.50
C ASP A 49 7.59 -4.08 -13.42
N LEU A 50 6.50 -3.80 -12.69
CA LEU A 50 5.35 -4.69 -12.62
C LEU A 50 4.67 -4.79 -14.00
N VAL A 51 4.51 -6.01 -14.50
CA VAL A 51 3.89 -6.30 -15.80
C VAL A 51 2.37 -6.42 -15.69
N ASN A 52 1.65 -6.29 -16.80
CA ASN A 52 0.19 -6.45 -16.86
C ASN A 52 -0.56 -5.56 -15.86
N VAL A 53 -0.08 -4.33 -15.63
CA VAL A 53 -0.74 -3.37 -14.76
C VAL A 53 -1.85 -2.64 -15.52
N VAL A 54 -3.09 -2.75 -15.04
CA VAL A 54 -4.21 -1.92 -15.53
C VAL A 54 -4.03 -0.49 -15.04
N ARG A 55 -3.76 -0.34 -13.73
CA ARG A 55 -3.50 0.96 -13.09
C ARG A 55 -2.78 0.80 -11.74
N PRO A 56 -2.01 1.82 -11.31
CA PRO A 56 -1.53 1.88 -9.93
C PRO A 56 -2.67 2.15 -8.95
N CYS A 57 -2.57 1.52 -7.79
CA CYS A 57 -3.46 1.66 -6.64
C CYS A 57 -2.74 2.27 -5.41
N SER A 58 -1.43 2.51 -5.51
CA SER A 58 -0.63 3.30 -4.56
C SER A 58 0.28 4.25 -5.30
N GLU A 59 0.70 5.32 -4.63
CA GLU A 59 1.69 6.28 -5.16
C GLU A 59 3.07 5.64 -5.38
N SER A 60 3.40 4.62 -4.58
CA SER A 60 4.65 3.85 -4.72
C SER A 60 4.67 2.93 -5.94
N GLY A 61 3.54 2.74 -6.63
CA GLY A 61 3.39 1.77 -7.71
C GLY A 61 3.44 0.30 -7.25
N CYS A 62 3.63 0.04 -5.96
CA CYS A 62 3.75 -1.30 -5.40
C CYS A 62 2.41 -1.99 -5.16
N LYS A 63 1.32 -1.23 -5.10
CA LYS A 63 -0.04 -1.76 -5.14
C LYS A 63 -0.64 -1.45 -6.49
N VAL A 64 -1.10 -2.47 -7.21
CA VAL A 64 -1.60 -2.34 -8.58
C VAL A 64 -2.87 -3.14 -8.77
N LEU A 65 -3.71 -2.69 -9.70
CA LEU A 65 -4.73 -3.54 -10.30
C LEU A 65 -4.05 -4.33 -11.43
N ALA A 66 -3.77 -5.60 -11.17
CA ALA A 66 -3.10 -6.51 -12.10
C ALA A 66 -4.12 -7.18 -13.02
N ALA A 67 -3.85 -7.17 -14.33
CA ALA A 67 -4.59 -7.90 -15.35
C ALA A 67 -4.04 -9.32 -15.53
N GLN A 68 -4.77 -10.14 -16.30
CA GLN A 68 -4.41 -11.52 -16.63
C GLN A 68 -4.22 -12.40 -15.39
N MET A 69 -5.04 -12.17 -14.36
CA MET A 69 -4.98 -12.91 -13.09
C MET A 69 -5.83 -14.18 -13.08
N ALA A 70 -6.48 -14.51 -14.21
CA ALA A 70 -7.25 -15.74 -14.34
C ALA A 70 -6.35 -16.97 -14.11
N GLY A 71 -6.66 -17.75 -13.07
CA GLY A 71 -5.87 -18.92 -12.68
C GLY A 71 -4.51 -18.61 -12.06
N ARG A 72 -4.25 -17.35 -11.65
CA ARG A 72 -2.98 -16.91 -11.07
C ARG A 72 -3.17 -16.24 -9.72
N SER A 73 -2.20 -16.43 -8.84
CA SER A 73 -2.12 -15.77 -7.54
C SER A 73 -1.30 -14.47 -7.59
N CYS A 74 -1.53 -13.54 -6.66
CA CYS A 74 -0.69 -12.35 -6.53
C CYS A 74 0.78 -12.70 -6.17
N GLY A 75 1.01 -13.83 -5.51
CA GLY A 75 2.35 -14.36 -5.25
C GLY A 75 3.10 -14.70 -6.54
N GLU A 76 2.45 -15.38 -7.48
CA GLU A 76 3.03 -15.66 -8.80
C GLU A 76 3.23 -14.38 -9.63
N TYR A 77 2.29 -13.44 -9.52
CA TYR A 77 2.37 -12.13 -10.16
C TYR A 77 3.59 -11.34 -9.70
N CYS A 78 3.76 -11.12 -8.38
CA CYS A 78 4.91 -10.39 -7.85
C CYS A 78 6.24 -11.11 -8.16
N LYS A 79 6.27 -12.45 -8.04
CA LYS A 79 7.46 -13.26 -8.31
C LYS A 79 7.95 -13.13 -9.75
N GLN A 80 7.05 -12.91 -10.71
CA GLN A 80 7.41 -12.67 -12.10
C GLN A 80 8.35 -11.46 -12.27
N SER A 81 8.24 -10.47 -11.38
CA SER A 81 9.07 -9.26 -11.37
C SER A 81 10.18 -9.31 -10.32
N GLY A 82 10.46 -10.49 -9.75
CA GLY A 82 11.45 -10.65 -8.67
C GLY A 82 11.02 -10.04 -7.33
N LEU A 83 9.73 -9.77 -7.15
CA LEU A 83 9.16 -9.17 -5.95
C LEU A 83 8.43 -10.21 -5.09
N VAL A 84 8.15 -9.84 -3.85
CA VAL A 84 7.39 -10.64 -2.88
C VAL A 84 6.01 -10.04 -2.69
N CYS A 85 4.97 -10.87 -2.67
CA CYS A 85 3.62 -10.42 -2.39
C CYS A 85 3.45 -10.08 -0.90
N MET A 86 2.99 -8.87 -0.62
CA MET A 86 2.65 -8.35 0.71
C MET A 86 1.15 -8.40 0.99
N GLY A 87 0.33 -8.39 -0.06
CA GLY A 87 -1.13 -8.47 0.07
C GLY A 87 -1.81 -8.72 -1.26
N ALA A 88 -3.01 -9.29 -1.19
CA ALA A 88 -3.81 -9.66 -2.33
C ALA A 88 -5.29 -9.39 -2.02
N TRP A 89 -6.04 -8.84 -2.98
CA TRP A 89 -7.47 -8.58 -2.83
C TRP A 89 -8.21 -8.84 -4.15
N GLU A 90 -9.43 -9.35 -4.05
CA GLU A 90 -10.38 -9.25 -5.16
C GLU A 90 -10.74 -7.77 -5.33
N GLN A 91 -10.65 -7.30 -6.57
CA GLN A 91 -11.04 -5.95 -6.94
C GLN A 91 -12.57 -5.81 -6.98
N ALA A 92 -13.10 -4.62 -6.70
CA ALA A 92 -14.48 -4.27 -6.99
C ALA A 92 -14.59 -3.45 -8.29
N ASP A 93 -15.34 -3.97 -9.27
CA ASP A 93 -15.78 -3.27 -10.49
C ASP A 93 -14.66 -2.63 -11.36
N GLY A 94 -13.52 -3.30 -11.51
CA GLY A 94 -12.33 -2.85 -12.21
C GLY A 94 -11.57 -1.71 -11.50
N THR A 95 -11.73 -1.58 -10.18
CA THR A 95 -11.17 -0.46 -9.40
C THR A 95 -10.11 -0.90 -8.40
N CYS A 96 -9.44 0.07 -7.79
CA CYS A 96 -8.51 -0.14 -6.67
C CYS A 96 -9.22 -0.33 -5.32
N SER A 97 -10.51 -0.67 -5.32
CA SER A 97 -11.28 -0.94 -4.11
C SER A 97 -11.27 -2.44 -3.83
N ALA A 98 -10.91 -2.84 -2.61
CA ALA A 98 -10.94 -4.23 -2.21
C ALA A 98 -12.38 -4.68 -1.96
N LYS A 99 -12.81 -5.74 -2.65
CA LYS A 99 -14.07 -6.45 -2.39
C LYS A 99 -13.89 -7.53 -1.32
N GLU A 100 -12.78 -8.26 -1.39
CA GLU A 100 -12.42 -9.32 -0.44
C GLU A 100 -10.89 -9.41 -0.34
N GLU A 101 -10.38 -9.74 0.84
CA GLU A 101 -8.97 -10.02 1.06
C GLU A 101 -8.63 -11.47 0.73
N LEU A 102 -7.50 -11.68 0.05
CA LEU A 102 -7.01 -12.98 -0.42
C LEU A 102 -5.66 -13.31 0.19
N GLY A 103 -5.35 -14.60 0.27
CA GLY A 103 -3.98 -15.04 0.49
C GLY A 103 -3.09 -14.76 -0.73
N CYS A 104 -1.82 -14.43 -0.52
CA CYS A 104 -0.85 -14.27 -1.63
C CYS A 104 -0.69 -15.53 -2.51
N ALA A 105 -0.98 -16.72 -1.98
CA ALA A 105 -0.97 -17.97 -2.73
C ALA A 105 -2.36 -18.39 -3.25
N GLU A 106 -3.40 -17.61 -2.94
CA GLU A 106 -4.76 -17.90 -3.35
C GLU A 106 -4.97 -17.53 -4.82
N VAL A 107 -5.68 -18.40 -5.54
CA VAL A 107 -6.13 -18.17 -6.91
C VAL A 107 -7.62 -17.88 -6.87
N ARG A 108 -8.03 -16.76 -7.47
CA ARG A 108 -9.44 -16.41 -7.60
C ARG A 108 -9.98 -16.83 -8.96
N GLU A 109 -10.70 -17.94 -8.95
CA GLU A 109 -11.38 -18.44 -10.15
C GLU A 109 -12.41 -17.43 -10.67
N GLY A 110 -12.42 -17.22 -11.99
CA GLY A 110 -13.36 -16.31 -12.66
C GLY A 110 -13.01 -14.82 -12.58
N SER A 111 -12.00 -14.42 -11.80
CA SER A 111 -11.49 -13.04 -11.87
C SER A 111 -10.35 -12.91 -12.87
N SER A 112 -10.43 -11.90 -13.73
CA SER A 112 -9.33 -11.55 -14.66
C SER A 112 -8.40 -10.48 -14.09
N GLU A 113 -8.80 -9.85 -12.98
CA GLU A 113 -8.10 -8.73 -12.35
C GLU A 113 -8.05 -8.91 -10.84
N LEU A 114 -6.90 -8.65 -10.22
CA LEU A 114 -6.76 -8.65 -8.77
C LEU A 114 -5.95 -7.43 -8.34
N ILE A 115 -6.18 -6.95 -7.12
CA ILE A 115 -5.31 -5.95 -6.52
C ILE A 115 -4.17 -6.71 -5.86
N CYS A 116 -2.94 -6.49 -6.34
CA CYS A 116 -1.75 -7.10 -5.77
C CYS A 116 -0.85 -6.02 -5.18
N GLU A 117 -0.36 -6.25 -3.98
CA GLU A 117 0.66 -5.42 -3.35
C GLU A 117 1.96 -6.21 -3.26
N CYS A 118 3.01 -5.69 -3.88
CA CYS A 118 4.32 -6.29 -3.96
C CYS A 118 5.35 -5.44 -3.21
N ALA A 119 6.43 -6.07 -2.76
CA ALA A 119 7.59 -5.38 -2.22
C ALA A 119 8.87 -6.10 -2.64
N MET A 120 10.01 -5.44 -2.49
CA MET A 120 11.28 -6.13 -2.66
C MET A 120 11.46 -7.22 -1.62
N PRO A 121 12.13 -8.33 -1.99
CA PRO A 121 12.69 -9.21 -0.99
C PRO A 121 13.72 -8.43 -0.16
N ILE A 122 13.55 -8.41 1.17
CA ILE A 122 14.63 -8.00 2.07
C ILE A 122 15.71 -9.07 1.94
N THR A 123 16.80 -8.75 1.28
CA THR A 123 17.99 -9.60 1.27
C THR A 123 18.92 -9.07 2.36
N ASP A 124 18.83 -9.67 3.55
CA ASP A 124 19.79 -9.42 4.62
C ASP A 124 21.15 -10.02 4.23
N GLY A 125 21.89 -9.36 3.34
CA GLY A 125 23.34 -9.48 3.23
C GLY A 125 24.00 -10.86 3.16
N GLU A 126 23.34 -11.93 2.71
CA GLU A 126 24.02 -13.19 2.40
C GLU A 126 24.38 -13.20 0.90
N PRO A 127 25.68 -13.24 0.52
CA PRO A 127 26.06 -13.43 -0.88
C PRO A 127 25.47 -14.76 -1.35
N THR A 128 24.50 -14.68 -2.25
CA THR A 128 23.94 -15.86 -2.93
C THR A 128 25.06 -16.48 -3.76
N THR A 129 25.76 -17.46 -3.21
CA THR A 129 26.56 -18.40 -3.99
C THR A 129 25.61 -19.23 -4.83
N THR A 130 25.45 -18.79 -6.08
CA THR A 130 25.09 -19.63 -7.23
C THR A 130 25.88 -20.93 -7.17
N THR A 131 25.20 -22.04 -6.86
CA THR A 131 25.73 -23.38 -7.06
C THR A 131 25.04 -23.97 -8.29
N THR A 132 25.85 -24.13 -9.34
CA THR A 132 25.55 -24.78 -10.61
C THR A 132 25.26 -26.26 -10.44
#